data_AF-A0A447T8C6-F1
#
_entry.id   AF-A0A447T8C6-F1
#
_cell.length_a   1.000
_cell.length_b   1.000
_cell.length_c   1.000
_cell.angle_alpha   90.00
_cell.angle_beta   90.00
_cell.angle_gamma   90.00
#
_symmetry.space_group_name_H-M   'P 1'
#
loop_
_entity.id
_entity.type
_entity.pdbx_description
1 polymer ?
#
loop_
_entity_poly.entity_id
_entity_poly.type
_entity_poly.pdbx_seq_one_letter_code
_entity_poly.pdbx_strand_id
1 'polypeptide(L)'
;MRAAVNVETRSLAVGHDYAEKWQEVLDLLAKLVRIPAALIMRAQPPQIKVFLSSRSKGNPYEEDELADLGTGLYCETVMARRGELIVPTR
;
A
#
# COMPACT_ATOMS: atom_id res chain seq x y z
N MET A 1 -16.96 21.90 -17.83
CA MET A 1 -16.34 22.02 -16.48
C MET A 1 -16.98 20.95 -15.59
N ARG A 2 -16.32 19.82 -15.34
CA ARG A 2 -16.86 18.78 -14.45
C ARG A 2 -16.65 19.25 -13.01
N ALA A 3 -17.74 19.43 -12.26
CA ALA A 3 -17.65 19.65 -10.84
C ALA A 3 -16.94 18.45 -10.20
N ALA A 4 -15.89 18.71 -9.41
CA ALA A 4 -15.28 17.68 -8.61
C ALA A 4 -16.31 17.25 -7.56
N VAL A 5 -16.82 16.03 -7.70
CA VAL A 5 -17.63 15.40 -6.65
C VAL A 5 -16.68 15.10 -5.49
N ASN A 6 -16.88 15.78 -4.36
CA ASN A 6 -16.18 15.44 -3.12
C ASN A 6 -16.81 14.17 -2.54
N VAL A 7 -16.17 13.02 -2.82
CA VAL A 7 -16.54 11.74 -2.23
C VAL A 7 -15.74 11.54 -0.94
N GLU A 8 -16.41 11.26 0.17
CA GLU A 8 -15.73 10.88 1.42
C GLU A 8 -15.16 9.46 1.30
N THR A 9 -13.92 9.33 0.84
CA THR A 9 -13.31 8.03 0.55
C THR A 9 -12.84 7.27 1.79
N ARG A 10 -12.76 7.93 2.96
CA ARG A 10 -12.18 7.34 4.19
C ARG A 10 -13.00 6.15 4.73
N SER A 11 -14.33 6.23 4.64
CA SER A 11 -15.26 5.21 5.14
C SER A 11 -15.64 4.17 4.08
N LEU A 12 -15.20 4.33 2.84
CA LEU A 12 -15.50 3.40 1.78
C LEU A 12 -14.70 2.10 1.97
N ALA A 13 -15.41 0.99 1.87
CA ALA A 13 -14.81 -0.32 1.70
C ALA A 13 -14.38 -0.48 0.23
N VAL A 14 -13.20 -1.09 0.03
CA VAL A 14 -12.81 -1.59 -1.27
C VAL A 14 -13.57 -2.89 -1.50
N GLY A 15 -14.30 -2.99 -2.62
CA GLY A 15 -15.02 -4.22 -2.95
C GLY A 15 -14.05 -5.39 -3.15
N HIS A 16 -14.48 -6.58 -2.73
CA HIS A 16 -13.66 -7.80 -2.78
C HIS A 16 -13.05 -8.04 -4.16
N ASP A 17 -13.83 -7.94 -5.23
CA ASP A 17 -13.37 -8.14 -6.61
C ASP A 17 -12.23 -7.19 -7.04
N TYR A 18 -12.17 -5.98 -6.47
CA TYR A 18 -11.10 -5.03 -6.73
C TYR A 18 -9.85 -5.37 -5.91
N ALA A 19 -10.04 -5.75 -4.64
CA ALA A 19 -8.95 -6.18 -3.78
C ALA A 19 -8.24 -7.42 -4.36
N GLU A 20 -9.00 -8.42 -4.82
CA GLU A 20 -8.43 -9.63 -5.46
C GLU A 20 -7.62 -9.30 -6.71
N LYS A 21 -8.12 -8.40 -7.59
CA LYS A 21 -7.36 -7.96 -8.77
C LYS A 21 -6.05 -7.28 -8.38
N TRP A 22 -6.06 -6.45 -7.34
CA TRP A 22 -4.84 -5.82 -6.85
C TRP A 22 -3.89 -6.84 -6.21
N GLN A 23 -4.42 -7.85 -5.53
CA GLN A 23 -3.63 -8.95 -4.99
C GLN A 23 -2.92 -9.73 -6.10
N GLU A 24 -3.63 -10.09 -7.18
CA GLU A 24 -3.04 -10.75 -8.35
C GLU A 24 -1.92 -9.92 -8.98
N VAL A 25 -2.11 -8.59 -9.06
CA VAL A 25 -1.08 -7.66 -9.55
C VAL A 25 0.15 -7.66 -8.63
N LEU A 26 -0.03 -7.63 -7.31
CA LEU A 26 1.10 -7.67 -6.36
C LEU A 26 1.88 -8.98 -6.46
N ASP A 27 1.18 -10.11 -6.54
CA ASP A 27 1.81 -11.43 -6.68
C ASP A 27 2.61 -11.53 -7.99
N LEU A 28 2.03 -11.03 -9.08
CA LEU A 28 2.68 -11.01 -10.39
C LEU A 28 3.91 -10.08 -10.38
N LEU A 29 3.80 -8.88 -9.81
CA LEU A 29 4.91 -7.93 -9.70
C LEU A 29 6.07 -8.52 -8.88
N ALA A 30 5.77 -9.08 -7.72
CA ALA A 30 6.79 -9.69 -6.86
C ALA A 30 7.53 -10.83 -7.58
N LYS A 31 6.78 -11.68 -8.32
CA LYS A 31 7.34 -12.77 -9.13
C LYS A 31 8.22 -12.26 -10.28
N LEU A 32 7.76 -11.25 -11.02
CA LEU A 32 8.49 -10.73 -12.19
C LEU A 32 9.78 -10.02 -11.80
N VAL A 33 9.73 -9.19 -10.75
CA VAL A 33 10.86 -8.38 -10.28
C VAL A 33 11.75 -9.16 -9.31
N ARG A 34 11.32 -10.34 -8.85
CA ARG A 34 12.03 -11.22 -7.91
C ARG A 34 12.34 -10.54 -6.57
N ILE A 35 11.33 -9.86 -6.02
CA ILE A 35 11.40 -9.23 -4.69
C ILE A 35 10.60 -10.03 -3.67
N PRO A 36 11.00 -10.02 -2.38
CA PRO A 36 10.32 -10.80 -1.34
C PRO A 36 8.94 -10.24 -0.98
N ALA A 37 8.70 -8.94 -1.19
CA ALA A 37 7.46 -8.28 -0.80
C ALA A 37 7.08 -7.17 -1.78
N ALA A 38 5.82 -7.15 -2.19
CA ALA A 38 5.15 -6.01 -2.79
C ALA A 38 3.87 -5.74 -2.00
N LEU A 39 3.61 -4.49 -1.64
CA LEU A 39 2.56 -4.12 -0.69
C LEU A 39 1.66 -3.02 -1.25
N ILE A 40 0.39 -3.03 -0.85
CA ILE A 40 -0.47 -1.85 -0.88
C ILE A 40 -0.71 -1.43 0.56
N MET A 41 -0.36 -0.19 0.88
CA MET A 41 -0.54 0.38 2.22
C MET A 41 -1.80 1.24 2.25
N ARG A 42 -2.56 1.20 3.35
CA ARG A 42 -3.73 2.07 3.57
C ARG A 42 -3.49 2.96 4.78
N ALA A 43 -3.37 4.26 4.54
CA ALA A 43 -3.30 5.26 5.61
C ALA A 43 -4.69 5.46 6.25
N GLN A 44 -4.76 5.28 7.57
CA GLN A 44 -5.95 5.48 8.40
C GLN A 44 -5.51 6.16 9.70
N PRO A 45 -5.35 7.49 9.72
CA PRO A 45 -4.82 8.20 10.89
C PRO A 45 -5.53 7.78 12.18
N PRO A 46 -4.78 7.48 13.26
CA PRO A 46 -3.35 7.76 13.46
C PRO A 46 -2.37 6.72 12.88
N GLN A 47 -2.85 5.67 12.20
CA GLN A 47 -2.03 4.55 11.76
C GLN A 47 -2.00 4.38 10.23
N ILE A 48 -1.11 3.50 9.78
CA ILE A 48 -1.10 2.95 8.43
C ILE A 48 -1.08 1.43 8.54
N LYS A 49 -1.79 0.76 7.64
CA LYS A 49 -1.85 -0.69 7.63
C LYS A 49 -1.39 -1.30 6.33
N VAL A 50 -0.84 -2.50 6.38
CA VAL A 50 -0.67 -3.36 5.22
C VAL A 50 -2.06 -3.78 4.75
N PHE A 51 -2.55 -3.18 3.66
CA PHE A 51 -3.88 -3.50 3.13
C PHE A 51 -3.87 -4.76 2.28
N LEU A 52 -2.83 -4.93 1.46
CA LEU A 52 -2.57 -6.16 0.70
C LEU A 52 -1.07 -6.41 0.70
N SER A 53 -0.69 -7.69 0.76
CA SER A 53 0.70 -8.15 0.81
C SER A 53 0.88 -9.25 -0.22
N SER A 54 1.90 -9.16 -1.08
CA SER A 54 2.17 -10.21 -2.08
C SER A 54 2.35 -11.56 -1.40
N ARG A 55 1.73 -12.62 -1.93
CA ARG A 55 1.81 -14.01 -1.45
C ARG A 55 3.13 -14.67 -1.89
N SER A 56 4.23 -14.01 -1.55
CA SER A 56 5.60 -14.34 -1.93
C SER A 56 6.29 -15.08 -0.79
N LYS A 57 7.09 -16.10 -1.13
CA LYS A 57 7.91 -16.79 -0.14
C LYS A 57 8.93 -15.82 0.47
N GLY A 58 8.96 -15.72 1.80
CA GLY A 58 9.91 -14.86 2.51
C GLY A 58 9.47 -13.40 2.60
N ASN A 59 8.22 -13.08 2.29
CA ASN A 59 7.64 -11.78 2.60
C ASN A 59 7.64 -11.58 4.13
N PRO A 60 8.28 -10.52 4.67
CA PRO A 60 8.32 -10.29 6.10
C PRO A 60 7.06 -9.59 6.64
N TYR A 61 6.14 -9.17 5.77
CA TYR A 61 4.94 -8.41 6.13
C TYR A 61 3.69 -9.29 6.17
N GLU A 62 2.88 -9.09 7.20
CA GLU A 62 1.57 -9.71 7.36
C GLU A 62 0.46 -8.75 6.90
N GLU A 63 -0.63 -9.30 6.34
CA GLU A 63 -1.82 -8.49 6.06
C GLU A 63 -2.42 -7.95 7.37
N ASP A 64 -2.98 -6.74 7.31
CA ASP A 64 -3.50 -5.99 8.46
C ASP A 64 -2.45 -5.61 9.54
N GLU A 65 -1.16 -5.85 9.31
CA GLU A 65 -0.09 -5.31 10.15
C GLU A 65 -0.18 -3.78 10.23
N LEU A 66 -0.07 -3.24 11.45
CA LEU A 66 -0.24 -1.82 11.76
C LEU A 66 1.09 -1.17 12.13
N ALA A 67 1.26 0.06 11.66
CA ALA A 67 2.33 0.95 12.08
C ALA A 67 1.79 2.35 12.41
N ASP A 68 2.37 3.00 13.40
CA ASP A 68 2.01 4.36 13.78
C ASP A 68 2.58 5.36 12.76
N LEU A 69 1.73 6.28 12.31
CA LEU A 69 2.18 7.45 11.55
C LEU A 69 2.89 8.43 12.49
N GLY A 70 3.76 9.27 11.94
CA GLY A 70 4.62 10.19 12.69
C GLY A 70 5.95 9.57 13.14
N THR A 71 6.28 8.37 12.66
CA THR A 71 7.50 7.64 13.05
C THR A 71 8.61 7.68 12.00
N GLY A 72 8.35 8.29 10.83
CA GLY A 72 9.33 8.44 9.76
C GLY A 72 9.31 7.29 8.74
N LEU A 73 8.16 6.66 8.53
CA LEU A 73 7.99 5.56 7.57
C LEU A 73 8.25 6.05 6.13
N TYR A 74 8.74 5.16 5.26
CA TYR A 74 8.92 5.47 3.84
C TYR A 74 7.64 5.99 3.17
N CYS A 75 6.49 5.42 3.53
CA CYS A 75 5.19 5.85 3.03
C CYS A 75 4.86 7.30 3.40
N GLU A 76 5.30 7.79 4.57
CA GLU A 76 5.09 9.18 4.97
C GLU A 76 5.84 10.14 4.05
N THR A 77 7.06 9.76 3.65
CA THR A 77 7.85 10.55 2.71
C THR A 77 7.16 10.63 1.34
N VAL A 78 6.64 9.51 0.83
CA VAL A 78 5.89 9.46 -0.44
C VAL A 78 4.62 10.31 -0.35
N MET A 79 3.83 10.18 0.72
CA MET A 79 2.61 10.95 0.93
C MET A 79 2.87 12.45 1.04
N ALA A 80 3.91 12.85 1.78
CA ALA A 80 4.27 14.26 1.97
C ALA A 80 4.77 14.89 0.65
N ARG A 81 5.57 14.17 -0.13
CA ARG A 81 6.14 14.66 -1.40
C ARG A 81 5.18 14.53 -2.58
N ARG A 82 4.15 13.67 -2.47
CA ARG A 82 3.28 13.25 -3.58
C ARG A 82 4.08 12.75 -4.79
N GLY A 83 5.11 11.96 -4.52
CA GLY A 83 6.02 11.44 -5.55
C GLY A 83 6.73 10.17 -5.10
N GLU A 84 7.29 9.44 -6.07
CA GLU A 84 8.00 8.18 -5.84
C GLU A 84 9.23 8.38 -4.92
N LEU A 85 9.50 7.37 -4.10
CA LEU A 85 10.70 7.30 -3.26
C LEU A 85 11.49 6.04 -3.63
N ILE A 86 12.71 6.24 -4.12
CA ILE A 86 13.67 5.17 -4.35
C ILE A 86 14.70 5.22 -3.21
N VAL A 87 14.78 4.15 -2.43
CA VAL A 87 15.77 4.01 -1.36
C VAL A 87 16.89 3.11 -1.90
N PRO A 88 18.10 3.64 -2.16
CA PRO A 88 19.21 2.83 -2.63
C PRO A 88 19.64 1.83 -1.55
N THR A 89 19.85 0.57 -1.93
CA THR A 89 20.52 -0.42 -1.07
C THR A 89 21.98 -0.02 -0.92
N ARG A 90 22.47 -0.05 0.32
CA ARG A 90 23.90 0.13 0.60
C ARG A 90 24.66 -1.16 0.30
#